data_AF-A0A9P0P0D4-F1
#
_entry.id   AF-A0A9P0P0D4-F1
#
_cell.length_a   1.000
_cell.length_b   1.000
_cell.length_c   1.000
_cell.angle_alpha   90.00
_cell.angle_beta   90.00
_cell.angle_gamma   90.00
#
_symmetry.space_group_name_H-M   'P 1'
#
loop_
_entity.id
_entity.type
_entity.pdbx_description
1 polymer ?
#
loop_
_entity_poly.entity_id
_entity_poly.type
_entity_poly.pdbx_seq_one_letter_code
_entity_poly.pdbx_strand_id
1 'polypeptide(L)' 'MLPHKTERGKQALRRLKSYEGIPPPYDRRKRVVVPGALRVICLKPGRKVNIFGIKFL' A
#
# COMPACT_ATOMS: atom_id res chain seq x y z
N MET A 1 11.93 4.78 3.36
CA MET A 1 12.47 5.55 2.21
C MET A 1 12.39 7.07 2.39
N LEU A 2 12.02 7.60 3.56
CA LEU A 2 12.06 9.03 3.87
C LEU A 2 13.06 9.30 5.00
N PRO A 3 13.73 10.47 5.02
CA PRO A 3 14.63 10.86 6.10
C PRO A 3 13.82 11.28 7.35
N HIS A 4 13.28 10.30 8.07
CA HIS A 4 12.36 10.46 9.20
C HIS A 4 12.91 11.25 10.40
N LYS A 5 14.24 11.45 10.46
CA LYS A 5 14.89 12.24 11.51
C LYS A 5 14.75 13.75 11.29
N THR A 6 14.65 14.18 10.02
CA THR A 6 14.47 15.59 9.67
C THR A 6 13.03 16.03 9.93
N GLU A 7 12.81 17.29 10.27
CA GLU A 7 11.46 17.84 10.48
C GLU A 7 10.58 17.68 9.24
N ARG A 8 11.14 17.86 8.04
CA ARG A 8 10.47 17.59 6.76
C ARG A 8 10.04 16.12 6.63
N GLY A 9 10.90 15.18 7.04
CA GLY A 9 10.59 13.76 7.00
C GLY A 9 9.49 13.37 7.99
N LYS A 10 9.49 13.95 9.19
CA LYS A 10 8.41 13.76 10.18
C LYS A 10 7.07 14.29 9.66
N GLN A 11 7.06 15.47 9.03
CA GLN A 11 5.86 16.03 8.39
C GLN A 11 5.36 15.15 7.25
N ALA A 12 6.26 14.60 6.42
CA ALA A 12 5.88 13.68 5.34
C ALA A 12 5.25 12.39 5.87
N LEU A 13 5.80 11.81 6.95
CA LEU A 13 5.25 10.61 7.58
C LEU A 13 3.86 10.83 8.17
N ARG A 14 3.59 12.01 8.76
CA ARG A 14 2.26 12.37 9.28
C ARG A 14 1.16 12.41 8.20
N ARG A 15 1.53 12.58 6.92
CA ARG A 15 0.57 12.59 5.80
C ARG A 15 0.15 11.19 5.37
N LEU A 16 0.99 10.19 5.60
CA LEU A 16 0.71 8.81 5.24
C LEU A 16 -0.19 8.17 6.30
N LYS A 17 -1.29 7.55 5.85
CA LYS A 17 -2.19 6.75 6.68
C LYS A 17 -2.33 5.37 6.04
N SER A 18 -2.07 4.32 6.81
CA SER A 18 -2.16 2.92 6.37
C SER A 18 -3.13 2.18 7.28
N TYR A 19 -4.00 1.37 6.68
CA TYR A 19 -5.03 0.58 7.38
C TYR A 19 -5.00 -0.86 6.86
N GLU A 20 -5.32 -1.83 7.72
CA GLU A 20 -5.59 -3.21 7.31
C GLU A 20 -7.09 -3.34 7.01
N GLY A 21 -7.43 -3.66 5.75
CA GLY A 21 -8.81 -3.56 5.27
C GLY A 21 -9.22 -2.12 4.91
N ILE A 22 -10.52 -1.90 4.70
CA ILE A 22 -11.08 -0.59 4.31
C ILE A 22 -12.03 -0.11 5.41
N PRO A 23 -11.58 0.82 6.29
CA PRO A 23 -12.46 1.35 7.32
C PRO A 23 -13.50 2.31 6.72
N PRO A 24 -14.73 2.39 7.28
CA PRO A 24 -15.65 3.50 7.03
C PRO A 24 -14.94 4.77 7.51
N PRO A 25 -14.69 5.84 6.70
CA PRO A 25 -15.43 6.41 5.56
C PRO A 25 -14.75 6.25 4.17
N TYR A 26 -13.73 5.41 4.04
CA TYR A 26 -12.96 5.27 2.80
C TYR A 26 -13.60 4.31 1.79
N ASP A 27 -14.57 3.52 2.23
CA ASP A 27 -15.29 2.54 1.43
C ASP A 27 -16.02 3.15 0.21
N ARG A 28 -16.62 4.34 0.39
CA ARG A 28 -17.35 5.04 -0.68
C ARG A 28 -16.45 5.85 -1.63
N ARG A 29 -15.14 5.93 -1.38
CA ARG A 29 -14.22 6.70 -2.22
C ARG A 29 -13.68 5.84 -3.35
N LYS A 30 -13.48 6.44 -4.52
CA LYS A 30 -12.87 5.75 -5.66
C LYS A 30 -11.43 5.33 -5.30
N ARG A 31 -11.20 4.02 -5.34
CA ARG A 31 -9.88 3.43 -5.09
C ARG A 31 -9.00 3.65 -6.32
N VAL A 32 -7.81 4.18 -6.09
CA VAL A 32 -6.78 4.34 -7.13
C VAL A 32 -5.75 3.23 -7.00
N VAL A 33 -5.35 2.67 -8.13
CA VAL A 33 -4.36 1.60 -8.22
C VAL A 33 -3.15 2.15 -8.95
N VAL A 34 -1.95 1.93 -8.39
CA VAL A 34 -0.69 2.31 -9.05
C VAL A 34 -0.24 1.15 -9.94
N PRO A 35 -0.27 1.29 -11.28
CA PRO A 35 0.00 0.16 -12.19
C PRO A 35 1.40 -0.44 -12.02
N GLY A 36 2.41 0.40 -11.77
CA GLY A 36 3.81 -0.04 -11.60
C GLY A 36 4.10 -0.78 -10.28
N ALA A 37 3.11 -0.93 -9.40
CA ALA A 37 3.22 -1.74 -8.18
C ALA A 37 2.39 -3.04 -8.25
N LEU A 38 1.77 -3.32 -9.40
CA LEU A 38 0.93 -4.50 -9.57
C LEU A 38 1.75 -5.76 -9.71
N ARG A 39 1.42 -6.75 -8.89
CA ARG A 39 2.05 -8.09 -8.90
C ARG A 39 2.08 -8.73 -10.29
N VAL A 40 0.98 -8.62 -11.04
CA VAL A 40 0.82 -9.23 -12.36
C VAL A 40 1.77 -8.62 -13.39
N ILE A 41 2.10 -7.34 -13.24
CA ILE A 41 2.95 -6.60 -14.19
C ILE A 41 4.42 -6.74 -13.80
N CYS A 42 4.75 -6.67 -12.52
CA CYS A 42 6.13 -6.64 -12.06
C CYS A 42 6.78 -8.04 -11.93
N LEU A 43 6.00 -9.12 -11.82
CA LEU A 43 6.53 -10.46 -11.62
C LEU A 43 6.17 -11.39 -12.79
N LYS A 44 7.10 -12.29 -13.12
CA LYS A 44 6.86 -13.34 -14.12
C LYS A 44 5.83 -14.35 -13.62
N PRO A 45 4.94 -14.86 -14.50
CA PRO A 45 4.04 -15.96 -14.18
C PRO A 45 4.80 -17.18 -13.63
N GLY A 46 4.23 -17.86 -12.64
CA GLY A 46 4.79 -19.08 -12.06
C GLY A 46 5.77 -18.90 -10.88
N ARG A 47 6.09 -17.66 -10.49
CA ARG A 47 6.90 -17.40 -9.29
C ARG A 47 6.04 -17.44 -8.03
N LYS A 48 6.49 -18.17 -6.99
CA LYS A 48 5.84 -18.20 -5.67
C LYS A 48 5.89 -16.81 -5.04
N VAL A 49 4.75 -16.37 -4.51
CA VAL A 49 4.59 -15.05 -3.87
C VAL A 49 3.90 -15.25 -2.53
N ASN A 50 4.34 -14.49 -1.53
CA ASN A 50 3.70 -14.45 -0.22
C ASN A 50 2.79 -13.24 -0.15
N ILE A 51 1.57 -13.44 0.31
CA ILE A 51 0.58 -12.37 0.51
C ILE A 51 0.72 -11.93 1.97
N PHE A 52 0.89 -10.64 2.19
CA PHE A 52 0.86 -10.05 3.52
C PHE A 52 -0.60 -9.71 3.86
N GLY A 53 -1.22 -10.44 4.80
CA GLY A 53 -2.61 -10.24 5.23
C GLY A 53 -3.54 -11.45 5.05
N ILE A 54 -4.78 -11.32 5.56
CA ILE A 54 -5.80 -12.38 5.56
C ILE A 54 -6.11 -12.80 4.11
N LYS A 55 -5.89 -14.08 3.85
CA LYS A 55 -6.19 -14.77 2.59
C LYS A 55 -7.71 -14.88 2.48
N PHE A 56 -8.38 -13.87 1.91
CA PHE A 56 -9.70 -14.12 1.31
C PHE A 56 -9.44 -15.03 0.11
N LEU A 57 -9.74 -16.31 0.35
CA LEU A 57 -9.85 -17.36 -0.66
C LEU A 57 -10.78 -16.89 -1.78
#